data_AF-A0A7Y9E605-F1
#
_entry.id   AF-A0A7Y9E605-F1
#
_cell.length_a   1.000
_cell.length_b   1.000
_cell.length_c   1.000
_cell.angle_alpha   90.00
_cell.angle_beta   90.00
_cell.angle_gamma   90.00
#
_symmetry.space_group_name_H-M   'P 1'
#
loop_
_entity.id
_entity.type
_entity.pdbx_description
1 polymer ?
#
loop_
_entity_poly.entity_id
_entity_poly.type
_entity_poly.pdbx_seq_one_letter_code
_entity_poly.pdbx_strand_id
1 'polypeptide(L)' 'MELQAGGELLFCAHHAREHGDKLREIAANVHDETHRLAPTPASVPDDEH' A
#
# COMPACT_ATOMS: atom_id res chain seq x y z
N MET A 1 7.46 -0.88 4.74
CA MET A 1 7.79 0.55 4.95
C MET A 1 8.10 0.71 6.42
N GLU A 2 9.28 1.18 6.77
CA GLU A 2 9.74 1.27 8.16
C GLU A 2 9.44 2.66 8.74
N LEU A 3 8.84 2.72 9.92
CA LEU A 3 8.47 3.97 10.59
C LEU A 3 9.60 4.46 11.50
N GLN A 4 9.75 5.78 11.65
CA GLN A 4 10.80 6.38 12.49
C GLN A 4 10.71 6.01 13.98
N ALA A 5 9.51 5.70 14.48
CA ALA A 5 9.28 5.24 15.85
C ALA A 5 9.55 3.74 16.07
N GLY A 6 9.97 3.02 15.02
CA GLY A 6 10.04 1.56 15.00
C GLY A 6 8.70 0.92 14.59
N GLY A 7 8.77 -0.19 13.85
CA GLY A 7 7.62 -0.91 13.30
C GLY A 7 7.44 -0.71 11.79
N GLU A 8 6.64 -1.59 11.18
CA GLU A 8 6.37 -1.59 9.75
C GLU A 8 4.91 -1.24 9.46
N LEU A 9 4.69 -0.39 8.45
CA LEU A 9 3.36 -0.08 7.94
C LEU A 9 3.17 -0.79 6.59
N LEU A 10 2.16 -1.66 6.51
CA LEU A 10 1.75 -2.39 5.30
C LEU A 10 0.40 -1.87 4.81
N PHE A 11 0.29 -1.62 3.51
CA PHE A 11 -0.94 -1.17 2.87
C PHE A 11 -0.93 -1.50 1.38
N CYS A 12 -2.12 -1.46 0.78
CA CYS A 12 -2.31 -1.71 -0.63
C CYS A 12 -1.64 -0.62 -1.47
N ALA A 13 -1.14 -0.98 -2.66
CA ALA A 13 -0.55 -0.03 -3.61
C ALA A 13 -1.47 1.14 -3.97
N HIS A 14 -2.79 0.95 -3.89
CA HIS A 14 -3.78 2.02 -4.05
C HIS A 14 -3.58 3.13 -3.00
N HIS A 15 -3.60 2.77 -1.71
CA HIS A 15 -3.49 3.74 -0.62
C HIS A 15 -2.08 4.35 -0.53
N ALA A 16 -1.05 3.62 -0.96
CA ALA A 16 0.30 4.14 -1.10
C ALA A 16 0.39 5.31 -2.11
N ARG A 17 -0.42 5.29 -3.17
CA ARG A 17 -0.46 6.35 -4.19
C ARG A 17 -1.25 7.56 -3.73
N GLU A 18 -2.37 7.33 -3.04
CA GLU A 18 -3.21 8.41 -2.52
C GLU A 18 -2.53 9.20 -1.39
N HIS A 19 -1.70 8.55 -0.57
CA HIS A 19 -1.05 9.16 0.58
C HIS A 19 0.49 9.18 0.48
N GLY A 20 1.04 8.98 -0.72
CA GLY A 20 2.48 8.77 -0.93
C GLY A 20 3.36 9.91 -0.42
N ASP A 21 2.90 11.15 -0.55
CA ASP A 21 3.65 12.32 -0.10
C ASP A 21 3.79 12.34 1.43
N LYS A 22 2.69 12.06 2.14
CA LYS A 22 2.67 12.05 3.60
C LYS A 22 3.39 10.84 4.20
N LEU A 23 3.33 9.71 3.50
CA LEU A 23 4.07 8.51 3.85
C LEU A 23 5.59 8.73 3.75
N ARG A 24 6.05 9.49 2.75
CA ARG A 24 7.47 9.85 2.61
C ARG A 24 8.00 10.73 3.73
N GLU A 25 7.16 11.57 4.33
CA GLU A 25 7.56 12.45 5.43
C GLU A 25 7.83 11.68 6.74
N ILE A 26 7.11 10.58 6.98
CA ILE A 26 7.14 9.83 8.25
C ILE A 26 7.87 8.48 8.17
N ALA A 27 8.13 7.98 6.96
CA ALA A 27 8.82 6.71 6.75
C ALA A 27 10.34 6.91 6.84
N ALA A 28 11.00 6.06 7.63
CA ALA A 28 12.45 5.91 7.60
C ALA A 28 12.92 5.21 6.32
N ASN A 29 12.13 4.25 5.82
CA ASN A 29 12.41 3.56 4.56
C ASN A 29 11.11 3.19 3.81
N VAL A 30 11.10 3.38 2.49
CA VAL A 30 9.99 3.02 1.60
C VAL A 30 10.37 1.83 0.74
N HIS A 31 9.68 0.71 0.96
CA HIS A 31 9.77 -0.49 0.13
C HIS A 31 8.54 -0.60 -0.76
N ASP A 32 8.74 -0.50 -2.08
CA ASP A 32 7.67 -0.66 -3.07
C ASP A 32 7.65 -2.09 -3.63
N GLU A 33 6.67 -2.86 -3.18
CA GLU A 33 6.42 -4.22 -3.64
C GLU A 33 5.25 -4.31 -4.64
N THR A 34 4.79 -3.19 -5.20
CA THR A 34 3.70 -3.15 -6.19
C THR A 34 3.99 -4.06 -7.39
N HIS A 35 5.27 -4.23 -7.74
CA HIS A 35 5.72 -5.12 -8.81
C HIS A 35 5.41 -6.62 -8.56
N ARG A 36 5.18 -7.01 -7.30
CA ARG A 36 4.79 -8.38 -6.91
C ARG A 36 3.29 -8.60 -7.00
N LEU A 37 2.50 -7.54 -7.15
CA LEU A 37 1.05 -7.64 -7.31
C LEU A 37 0.75 -8.15 -8.73
N ALA A 38 0.12 -9.32 -8.81
CA ALA A 38 -0.49 -9.77 -10.06
C ALA A 38 -1.61 -8.78 -10.44
N PRO A 39 -1.86 -8.54 -11.75
CA PRO A 39 -3.03 -7.78 -12.16
C PRO A 39 -4.27 -8.48 -11.61
N THR A 40 -4.96 -7.84 -10.67
CA THR A 40 -6.24 -8.33 -10.16
C THR A 40 -7.21 -8.30 -11.33
N PRO A 41 -7.76 -9.45 -11.78
CA PRO A 41 -8.88 -9.42 -12.71
C PRO A 41 -10.04 -8.70 -12.02
N ALA A 42 -10.58 -7.67 -12.67
CA ALA A 42 -11.75 -6.96 -12.17
C ALA A 42 -12.98 -7.88 -12.27
N SER A 43 -13.20 -8.75 -11.29
CA SER A 43 -14.45 -9.53 -11.16
C SER A 43 -14.61 -10.10 -9.75
N VAL A 44 -15.24 -9.31 -8.89
CA VAL A 44 -16.36 -9.82 -8.07
C VAL A 44 -17.53 -8.90 -8.39
N PRO A 45 -18.64 -9.39 -8.98
CA PRO A 45 -19.88 -8.63 -8.97
C PRO A 45 -20.26 -8.41 -7.50
N ASP A 46 -20.73 -7.20 -7.21
CA ASP A 46 -21.37 -6.87 -5.94
C ASP A 46 -22.72 -7.59 -5.89
N ASP A 47 -22.72 -8.87 -5.54
CA ASP A 47 -23.92 -9.66 -5.23
C ASP A 47 -23.54 -10.66 -4.14
N GLU A 48 -23.86 -10.35 -2.89
CA GLU A 48 -24.55 -11.25 -1.94
C GLU A 48 -24.67 -10.60 -0.54
N HIS A 49 -25.94 -10.34 -0.21
CA HIS A 49 -26.67 -10.21 1.08
C HIS A 49 -25.92 -10.13 2.42
#